data_AF-S0B3H0-F1
#
_entry.id   AF-S0B3H0-F1
#
_cell.length_a   1.000
_cell.length_b   1.000
_cell.length_c   1.000
_cell.angle_alpha   90.00
_cell.angle_beta   90.00
_cell.angle_gamma   90.00
#
_symmetry.space_group_name_H-M   'P 1'
#
loop_
_entity.id
_entity.type
_entity.pdbx_description
1 polymer ?
#
loop_
_entity_poly.entity_id
_entity_poly.type
_entity_poly.pdbx_seq_one_letter_code
_entity_poly.pdbx_strand_id
1 'polypeptide(L)'
;MSQIKVDTSKCVGCGLCCKECMCCVLKLESGKVYVDPENAEKCMACAHCVSLCPHQALSFNNQPVVPLPKSHETVEDALHTRRSVRNFKGALTEEQLKELFAITSFCPSACNLRPVKLAVINRPKMTELISVLAKQVAESNDPQIPSFFKGACKLQEKFDVIGRGAPHMIVAYSDGGDEWSHDDGCIMLTQIEMYAVSKGYGTYWCGFMKGLLTPPGAMDLLGLKGKKCIECLGLGIPDTHYVNMIQREQTEVTYIN
;
A
#
# COMPACT_ATOMS: atom_id res chain seq x y z
N MET A 1 -20.99 9.36 6.49
CA MET A 1 -21.76 8.19 6.01
C MET A 1 -20.93 7.47 4.95
N SER A 2 -20.92 6.13 4.96
CA SER A 2 -20.17 5.37 3.94
C SER A 2 -20.75 5.66 2.55
N GLN A 3 -19.89 5.90 1.57
CA GLN A 3 -20.26 6.10 0.17
C GLN A 3 -20.53 4.77 -0.58
N ILE A 4 -20.58 3.66 0.15
CA ILE A 4 -20.75 2.31 -0.39
C ILE A 4 -22.23 1.91 -0.35
N LYS A 5 -22.71 1.34 -1.46
CA LYS A 5 -24.01 0.67 -1.52
C LYS A 5 -23.81 -0.79 -1.89
N VAL A 6 -24.64 -1.66 -1.32
CA VAL A 6 -24.64 -3.10 -1.62
C VAL A 6 -25.97 -3.50 -2.24
N ASP A 7 -25.91 -4.11 -3.41
CA ASP A 7 -27.02 -4.77 -4.08
C ASP A 7 -27.05 -6.24 -3.65
N THR A 8 -27.95 -6.57 -2.71
CA THR A 8 -28.08 -7.91 -2.14
C THR A 8 -28.62 -8.92 -3.14
N SER A 9 -29.25 -8.49 -4.24
CA SER A 9 -29.70 -9.38 -5.32
C SER A 9 -28.53 -9.96 -6.10
N LYS A 10 -27.45 -9.18 -6.28
CA LYS A 10 -26.21 -9.60 -6.94
C LYS A 10 -25.19 -10.23 -6.00
N CYS A 11 -25.28 -9.94 -4.70
CA CYS A 11 -24.34 -10.45 -3.71
C CYS A 11 -24.47 -11.97 -3.55
N VAL A 12 -23.40 -12.72 -3.77
CA VAL A 12 -23.37 -14.18 -3.56
C VAL A 12 -22.86 -14.61 -2.18
N GLY A 13 -22.56 -13.65 -1.30
CA GLY A 13 -22.12 -13.95 0.07
C GLY A 13 -20.68 -14.43 0.24
N CYS A 14 -19.80 -14.24 -0.75
CA CYS A 14 -18.42 -14.73 -0.68
C CYS A 14 -17.53 -14.01 0.36
N GLY A 15 -17.94 -12.84 0.85
CA GLY A 15 -17.24 -12.12 1.92
C GLY A 15 -15.88 -11.50 1.54
N LEU A 16 -15.44 -11.59 0.29
CA LEU A 16 -14.11 -11.08 -0.12
C LEU A 16 -13.93 -9.58 0.16
N CYS A 17 -14.97 -8.77 -0.06
CA CYS A 17 -14.96 -7.35 0.24
C CYS A 17 -14.86 -7.05 1.75
N CYS A 18 -15.41 -7.92 2.60
CA CYS A 18 -15.27 -7.80 4.06
C CYS A 18 -13.82 -8.09 4.47
N LYS A 19 -13.20 -9.15 3.91
CA LYS A 19 -11.79 -9.50 4.17
C LYS A 19 -10.82 -8.38 3.76
N GLU A 20 -11.10 -7.71 2.63
CA GLU A 20 -10.25 -6.63 2.10
C GLU A 20 -10.42 -5.29 2.85
N CYS A 21 -11.59 -5.05 3.48
CA CYS A 21 -11.88 -3.78 4.13
C CYS A 21 -11.20 -3.67 5.51
N MET A 22 -10.04 -3.03 5.54
CA MET A 22 -9.30 -2.78 6.79
C MET A 22 -10.05 -1.94 7.82
N CYS A 23 -11.05 -1.16 7.38
CA CYS A 23 -11.89 -0.35 8.26
C CYS A 23 -13.07 -1.13 8.86
N CYS A 24 -13.24 -2.40 8.47
CA CYS A 24 -14.35 -3.25 8.88
C CYS A 24 -15.74 -2.63 8.63
N VAL A 25 -15.88 -1.85 7.54
CA VAL A 25 -17.14 -1.15 7.17
C VAL A 25 -18.18 -2.12 6.61
N LEU A 26 -17.79 -3.34 6.27
CA LEU A 26 -18.64 -4.35 5.65
C LEU A 26 -18.71 -5.59 6.54
N LYS A 27 -19.92 -6.12 6.72
CA LYS A 27 -20.17 -7.36 7.45
C LYS A 27 -20.89 -8.38 6.57
N LEU A 28 -20.58 -9.65 6.77
CA LEU A 28 -21.29 -10.78 6.15
C LEU A 28 -22.31 -11.32 7.14
N GLU A 29 -23.59 -11.27 6.79
CA GLU A 29 -24.70 -11.68 7.64
C GLU A 29 -25.72 -12.43 6.79
N SER A 30 -26.19 -13.59 7.26
CA SER A 30 -27.18 -14.41 6.54
C SER A 30 -26.83 -14.68 5.06
N GLY A 31 -25.53 -14.90 4.78
CA GLY A 31 -25.04 -15.16 3.42
C GLY A 31 -25.04 -13.94 2.49
N LYS A 32 -25.18 -12.71 3.00
CA LYS A 32 -25.15 -11.46 2.23
C LYS A 32 -24.28 -10.42 2.91
N VAL A 33 -23.69 -9.54 2.11
CA VAL A 33 -22.85 -8.45 2.61
C VAL A 33 -23.72 -7.22 2.86
N TYR A 34 -23.46 -6.52 3.96
CA TYR A 34 -24.09 -5.26 4.32
C TYR A 34 -23.04 -4.25 4.75
N VAL A 35 -23.37 -2.96 4.62
CA VAL A 35 -22.62 -1.90 5.32
C VAL A 35 -22.93 -2.03 6.79
N ASP A 36 -21.90 -2.13 7.61
CA ASP A 36 -22.00 -2.13 9.05
C ASP A 36 -22.27 -0.70 9.56
N PRO A 37 -23.45 -0.41 10.14
CA PRO A 37 -23.77 0.93 10.62
C PRO A 37 -22.81 1.44 11.69
N GLU A 38 -22.26 0.56 12.52
CA GLU A 38 -21.35 0.93 13.63
C GLU A 38 -19.94 1.33 13.15
N ASN A 39 -19.60 0.96 11.92
CA ASN A 39 -18.29 1.22 11.33
C ASN A 39 -18.39 2.08 10.06
N ALA A 40 -19.59 2.51 9.68
CA ALA A 40 -19.85 3.19 8.42
C ALA A 40 -19.05 4.50 8.28
N GLU A 41 -18.83 5.25 9.36
CA GLU A 41 -18.03 6.46 9.35
C GLU A 41 -16.52 6.22 9.23
N LYS A 42 -16.03 5.00 9.48
CA LYS A 42 -14.60 4.66 9.37
C LYS A 42 -14.14 4.44 7.93
N CYS A 43 -15.06 4.50 6.96
CA CYS A 43 -14.77 4.30 5.56
C CYS A 43 -13.83 5.39 5.02
N MET A 44 -12.64 4.99 4.54
CA MET A 44 -11.65 5.89 3.94
C MET A 44 -11.84 6.10 2.43
N ALA A 45 -13.03 5.81 1.89
CA ALA A 45 -13.35 6.05 0.47
C ALA A 45 -12.35 5.44 -0.54
N CYS A 46 -11.75 4.29 -0.20
CA CYS A 46 -10.71 3.67 -1.04
C CYS A 46 -11.29 2.85 -2.20
N ALA A 47 -12.57 2.48 -2.14
CA ALA A 47 -13.33 1.66 -3.11
C ALA A 47 -12.72 0.28 -3.45
N HIS A 48 -11.85 -0.27 -2.56
CA HIS A 48 -11.29 -1.61 -2.75
C HIS A 48 -12.35 -2.71 -2.81
N CYS A 49 -13.40 -2.58 -1.99
CA CYS A 49 -14.51 -3.51 -1.96
C CYS A 49 -15.29 -3.59 -3.28
N VAL A 50 -15.46 -2.47 -3.97
CA VAL A 50 -16.12 -2.40 -5.30
C VAL A 50 -15.27 -3.11 -6.34
N SER A 51 -13.98 -2.79 -6.37
CA SER A 51 -13.06 -3.34 -7.35
C SER A 51 -12.87 -4.85 -7.27
N LEU A 52 -13.03 -5.43 -6.08
CA LEU A 52 -12.78 -6.84 -5.84
C LEU A 52 -14.02 -7.70 -6.11
N CYS A 53 -15.22 -7.11 -6.15
CA CYS A 53 -16.46 -7.88 -6.31
C CYS A 53 -16.69 -8.34 -7.76
N PRO A 54 -16.55 -9.64 -8.08
CA PRO A 54 -16.76 -10.13 -9.46
C PRO A 54 -18.24 -10.08 -9.88
N HIS A 55 -19.16 -10.05 -8.93
CA HIS A 55 -20.60 -9.96 -9.19
C HIS A 55 -21.12 -8.52 -9.25
N GLN A 56 -20.23 -7.52 -9.13
CA GLN A 56 -20.59 -6.10 -9.17
C GLN A 56 -21.73 -5.74 -8.19
N ALA A 57 -21.73 -6.39 -7.03
CA ALA A 57 -22.75 -6.21 -5.99
C ALA A 57 -22.50 -4.97 -5.13
N LEU A 58 -21.36 -4.28 -5.30
CA LEU A 58 -21.03 -3.05 -4.58
C LEU A 58 -20.84 -1.90 -5.56
N SER A 59 -21.30 -0.72 -5.18
CA SER A 59 -21.00 0.54 -5.87
C SER A 59 -20.47 1.59 -4.89
N PHE A 60 -19.74 2.57 -5.42
CA PHE A 60 -19.17 3.69 -4.67
C PHE A 60 -19.61 4.99 -5.32
N ASN A 61 -20.13 5.95 -4.54
CA ASN A 61 -20.64 7.24 -5.05
C ASN A 61 -21.66 7.13 -6.18
N ASN A 62 -22.45 6.06 -6.22
CA ASN A 62 -23.38 5.74 -7.32
C ASN A 62 -22.70 5.69 -8.71
N GLN A 63 -21.38 5.53 -8.76
CA GLN A 63 -20.66 5.41 -10.02
C GLN A 63 -20.83 4.01 -10.62
N PRO A 64 -20.87 3.90 -11.96
CA PRO A 64 -20.97 2.61 -12.62
C PRO A 64 -19.70 1.80 -12.35
N VAL A 65 -19.89 0.49 -12.19
CA VAL A 65 -18.79 -0.46 -12.05
C VAL A 65 -18.28 -0.79 -13.46
N VAL A 66 -17.03 -0.42 -13.75
CA VAL A 66 -16.41 -0.70 -15.04
C VAL A 66 -15.38 -1.82 -14.87
N PRO A 67 -15.39 -2.88 -15.69
CA PRO A 67 -14.38 -3.93 -15.64
C PRO A 67 -12.96 -3.39 -15.86
N LEU A 68 -11.95 -4.06 -15.30
CA LEU A 68 -10.55 -3.75 -15.61
C LEU A 68 -10.19 -4.15 -17.06
N PRO A 69 -9.15 -3.52 -17.64
CA PRO A 69 -8.52 -4.05 -18.83
C PRO A 69 -8.01 -5.48 -18.58
N LYS A 70 -7.97 -6.29 -19.64
CA LYS A 70 -7.66 -7.73 -19.54
C LYS A 70 -6.17 -8.01 -19.29
N SER A 71 -5.31 -7.04 -19.56
CA SER A 71 -3.86 -7.15 -19.44
C SER A 71 -3.27 -5.85 -18.92
N HIS A 72 -1.95 -5.84 -18.71
CA HIS A 72 -1.15 -4.67 -18.36
C HIS A 72 -0.25 -4.27 -19.54
N GLU A 73 -0.79 -4.31 -20.76
CA GLU A 73 -0.02 -4.14 -21.99
C GLU A 73 0.44 -2.69 -22.19
N THR A 74 -0.37 -1.73 -21.75
CA THR A 74 -0.03 -0.31 -21.81
C THR A 74 0.23 0.30 -20.43
N VAL A 75 0.78 1.52 -20.43
CA VAL A 75 0.92 2.30 -19.20
C VAL A 75 -0.46 2.64 -18.63
N GLU A 76 -1.45 2.97 -19.47
CA GLU A 76 -2.82 3.22 -19.02
C GLU A 76 -3.42 1.99 -18.34
N ASP A 77 -3.20 0.79 -18.87
CA ASP A 77 -3.67 -0.45 -18.25
C ASP A 77 -3.06 -0.64 -16.86
N ALA A 78 -1.75 -0.46 -16.73
CA ALA A 78 -1.06 -0.53 -15.46
C ALA A 78 -1.59 0.53 -14.47
N LEU A 79 -1.90 1.74 -14.94
CA LEU A 79 -2.46 2.82 -14.10
C LEU A 79 -3.88 2.49 -13.61
N HIS A 80 -4.73 1.92 -14.45
CA HIS A 80 -6.10 1.53 -14.08
C HIS A 80 -6.15 0.34 -13.13
N THR A 81 -5.17 -0.56 -13.24
CA THR A 81 -5.11 -1.81 -12.46
C THR A 81 -4.28 -1.71 -11.19
N ARG A 82 -3.36 -0.74 -11.09
CA ARG A 82 -2.49 -0.51 -9.92
C ARG A 82 -3.30 -0.28 -8.66
N ARG A 83 -2.95 -1.03 -7.60
CA ARG A 83 -3.62 -0.96 -6.29
C ARG A 83 -2.67 -1.26 -5.16
N SER A 84 -3.01 -0.74 -3.99
CA SER A 84 -2.38 -1.15 -2.73
C SER A 84 -2.78 -2.58 -2.38
N VAL A 85 -1.99 -3.56 -2.80
CA VAL A 85 -2.18 -4.98 -2.46
C VAL A 85 -1.82 -5.17 -0.99
N ARG A 86 -2.72 -5.79 -0.22
CA ARG A 86 -2.56 -5.96 1.24
C ARG A 86 -2.66 -7.41 1.70
N ASN A 87 -2.63 -8.34 0.74
CA ASN A 87 -2.66 -9.78 0.96
C ASN A 87 -1.72 -10.44 -0.07
N PHE A 88 -0.84 -11.31 0.41
CA PHE A 88 0.23 -11.90 -0.40
C PHE A 88 0.28 -13.42 -0.20
N LYS A 89 0.58 -14.14 -1.28
CA LYS A 89 0.67 -15.61 -1.28
C LYS A 89 2.08 -16.15 -1.45
N GLY A 90 3.06 -15.30 -1.79
CA GLY A 90 4.42 -15.74 -2.02
C GLY A 90 5.41 -14.61 -2.27
N ALA A 91 6.70 -14.94 -2.13
CA ALA A 91 7.83 -14.04 -2.37
C ALA A 91 8.25 -14.02 -3.84
N LEU A 92 8.85 -12.92 -4.27
CA LEU A 92 9.63 -12.87 -5.50
C LEU A 92 11.01 -13.51 -5.26
N THR A 93 11.57 -14.16 -6.29
CA THR A 93 12.95 -14.65 -6.29
C THR A 93 13.96 -13.52 -6.40
N GLU A 94 15.24 -13.82 -6.18
CA GLU A 94 16.32 -12.84 -6.32
C GLU A 94 16.43 -12.33 -7.76
N GLU A 95 16.22 -13.18 -8.76
CA GLU A 95 16.24 -12.82 -10.18
C GLU A 95 15.09 -11.86 -10.51
N GLN A 96 13.88 -12.14 -10.01
CA GLN A 96 12.72 -11.26 -10.19
C GLN A 96 12.93 -9.90 -9.53
N LEU A 97 13.55 -9.87 -8.34
CA LEU A 97 13.91 -8.63 -7.66
C LEU A 97 14.98 -7.85 -8.44
N LYS A 98 16.02 -8.53 -8.95
CA LYS A 98 17.06 -7.90 -9.78
C LYS A 98 16.48 -7.29 -11.04
N GLU A 99 15.59 -8.02 -11.73
CA GLU A 99 14.86 -7.51 -12.90
C GLU A 99 14.04 -6.27 -12.52
N LEU A 100 13.31 -6.34 -11.40
CA LEU A 100 12.49 -5.24 -10.91
C LEU A 100 13.32 -3.98 -10.61
N PHE A 101 14.48 -4.12 -9.96
CA PHE A 101 15.32 -2.97 -9.61
C PHE A 101 16.17 -2.45 -10.77
N ALA A 102 16.41 -3.25 -11.81
CA ALA A 102 17.11 -2.77 -13.00
C ALA A 102 16.39 -1.58 -13.65
N ILE A 103 15.05 -1.51 -13.55
CA ILE A 103 14.27 -0.39 -14.10
C ILE A 103 14.66 0.96 -13.47
N THR A 104 15.23 0.96 -12.26
CA THR A 104 15.60 2.20 -11.55
C THR A 104 16.75 2.96 -12.24
N SER A 105 17.49 2.34 -13.16
CA SER A 105 18.49 3.03 -13.96
C SER A 105 17.92 4.13 -14.85
N PHE A 106 16.61 4.07 -15.12
CA PHE A 106 15.88 5.05 -15.94
C PHE A 106 15.16 6.11 -15.10
N CYS A 107 15.23 6.07 -13.77
CA CYS A 107 14.60 7.09 -12.93
C CYS A 107 15.35 8.43 -13.07
N PRO A 108 14.63 9.54 -13.30
CA PRO A 108 15.25 10.86 -13.18
C PRO A 108 15.60 11.14 -11.72
N SER A 109 16.54 12.07 -11.51
CA SER A 109 16.84 12.64 -10.20
C SER A 109 17.26 14.09 -10.32
N ALA A 110 17.07 14.88 -9.27
CA ALA A 110 17.48 16.28 -9.24
C ALA A 110 18.97 16.41 -9.58
N CYS A 111 19.29 17.25 -10.56
CA CYS A 111 20.65 17.45 -11.10
C CYS A 111 21.38 16.14 -11.48
N ASN A 112 20.64 15.06 -11.70
CA ASN A 112 21.18 13.71 -11.93
C ASN A 112 22.12 13.21 -10.80
N LEU A 113 21.92 13.65 -9.56
CA LEU A 113 22.76 13.28 -8.41
C LEU A 113 22.59 11.80 -7.99
N ARG A 114 21.39 11.24 -8.25
CA ARG A 114 21.04 9.84 -7.94
C ARG A 114 21.34 9.45 -6.47
N PRO A 115 20.88 10.24 -5.48
CA PRO A 115 21.26 10.03 -4.08
C PRO A 115 20.55 8.84 -3.42
N VAL A 116 19.47 8.36 -4.03
CA VAL A 116 18.60 7.32 -3.48
C VAL A 116 19.18 5.93 -3.71
N LYS A 117 19.19 5.14 -2.63
CA LYS A 117 19.60 3.73 -2.59
C LYS A 117 18.44 2.90 -2.06
N LEU A 118 18.44 1.61 -2.36
CA LEU A 118 17.41 0.66 -1.92
C LEU A 118 17.99 -0.38 -0.98
N ALA A 119 17.25 -0.68 0.09
CA ALA A 119 17.44 -1.88 0.89
C ALA A 119 16.18 -2.75 0.77
N VAL A 120 16.36 -4.06 0.67
CA VAL A 120 15.25 -5.02 0.58
C VAL A 120 15.26 -5.89 1.83
N ILE A 121 14.20 -5.79 2.61
CA ILE A 121 14.04 -6.51 3.87
C ILE A 121 13.11 -7.70 3.60
N ASN A 122 13.59 -8.90 3.89
CA ASN A 122 12.76 -10.10 3.84
C ASN A 122 11.80 -10.19 5.03
N ARG A 123 10.80 -11.06 4.93
CA ARG A 123 9.74 -11.18 5.94
C ARG A 123 10.23 -11.43 7.38
N PRO A 124 11.17 -12.37 7.65
CA PRO A 124 11.65 -12.59 9.01
C PRO A 124 12.25 -11.32 9.64
N LYS A 125 13.17 -10.65 8.93
CA LYS A 125 13.81 -9.43 9.43
C LYS A 125 12.81 -8.29 9.57
N MET A 126 11.86 -8.18 8.64
CA MET A 126 10.80 -7.18 8.69
C MET A 126 9.92 -7.35 9.94
N THR A 127 9.58 -8.59 10.27
CA THR A 127 8.72 -8.91 11.43
C THR A 127 9.44 -8.62 12.74
N GLU A 128 10.72 -8.99 12.84
CA GLU A 128 11.60 -8.64 13.97
C GLU A 128 11.67 -7.11 14.17
N LEU A 129 11.98 -6.39 13.10
CA LEU A 129 12.12 -4.93 13.10
C LEU A 129 10.82 -4.23 13.52
N ILE A 130 9.69 -4.63 12.92
CA ILE A 130 8.38 -4.07 13.24
C ILE A 130 8.04 -4.35 14.71
N SER A 131 8.29 -5.56 15.22
CA SER A 131 7.98 -5.91 16.61
C SER A 131 8.69 -4.99 17.59
N VAL A 132 9.99 -4.72 17.38
CA VAL A 132 10.77 -3.84 18.25
C VAL A 132 10.28 -2.39 18.16
N LEU A 133 10.20 -1.85 16.94
CA LEU A 133 9.92 -0.41 16.75
C LEU A 133 8.46 -0.07 17.04
N ALA A 134 7.51 -0.93 16.66
CA ALA A 134 6.09 -0.69 16.92
C ALA A 134 5.80 -0.68 18.42
N LYS A 135 6.45 -1.57 19.20
CA LYS A 135 6.31 -1.57 20.65
C LYS A 135 6.80 -0.25 21.26
N GLN A 136 7.97 0.24 20.84
CA GLN A 136 8.49 1.53 21.28
C GLN A 136 7.53 2.69 20.98
N VAL A 137 6.98 2.73 19.77
CA VAL A 137 5.98 3.75 19.38
C VAL A 137 4.68 3.62 20.17
N ALA A 138 4.21 2.39 20.40
CA ALA A 138 2.99 2.11 21.16
C ALA A 138 3.07 2.56 22.63
N GLU A 139 4.26 2.45 23.23
CA GLU A 139 4.56 2.79 24.62
C GLU A 139 5.02 4.25 24.80
N SER A 140 5.45 4.92 23.72
CA SER A 140 5.94 6.31 23.77
C SER A 140 4.88 7.31 24.24
N ASN A 141 5.28 8.26 25.10
CA ASN A 141 4.44 9.38 25.53
C ASN A 141 4.64 10.66 24.70
N ASP A 142 5.38 10.58 23.59
CA ASP A 142 5.61 11.72 22.71
C ASP A 142 4.29 12.19 22.07
N PRO A 143 3.83 13.44 22.35
CA PRO A 143 2.59 13.97 21.80
C PRO A 143 2.68 14.25 20.29
N GLN A 144 3.88 14.26 19.69
CA GLN A 144 4.06 14.45 18.26
C GLN A 144 3.73 13.20 17.45
N ILE A 145 3.72 12.01 18.09
CA ILE A 145 3.36 10.76 17.42
C ILE A 145 1.83 10.76 17.18
N PRO A 146 1.38 10.69 15.91
CA PRO A 146 -0.06 10.71 15.62
C PRO A 146 -0.80 9.53 16.27
N SER A 147 -1.97 9.81 16.84
CA SER A 147 -2.78 8.82 17.57
C SER A 147 -3.14 7.60 16.71
N PHE A 148 -3.42 7.80 15.42
CA PHE A 148 -3.70 6.70 14.49
C PHE A 148 -2.48 5.79 14.28
N PHE A 149 -1.26 6.36 14.25
CA PHE A 149 -0.03 5.59 14.09
C PHE A 149 0.30 4.79 15.36
N LYS A 150 0.15 5.43 16.53
CA LYS A 150 0.25 4.75 17.83
C LYS A 150 -0.78 3.62 17.95
N GLY A 151 -2.01 3.85 17.49
CA GLY A 151 -3.07 2.84 17.43
C GLY A 151 -2.72 1.66 16.52
N ALA A 152 -2.19 1.92 15.32
CA ALA A 152 -1.70 0.87 14.42
C ALA A 152 -0.58 0.05 15.07
N CYS A 153 0.38 0.70 15.72
CA CYS A 153 1.48 0.02 16.41
C CYS A 153 0.98 -0.88 17.56
N LYS A 154 -0.04 -0.45 18.32
CA LYS A 154 -0.68 -1.28 19.35
C LYS A 154 -1.39 -2.50 18.77
N LEU A 155 -2.03 -2.36 17.61
CA LEU A 155 -2.71 -3.47 16.94
C LEU A 155 -1.73 -4.47 16.31
N GLN A 156 -0.51 -4.03 15.99
CA GLN A 156 0.50 -4.83 15.31
C GLN A 156 0.83 -6.16 16.01
N GLU A 157 0.81 -6.19 17.34
CA GLU A 157 1.07 -7.42 18.11
C GLU A 157 0.02 -8.52 17.86
N LYS A 158 -1.20 -8.12 17.51
CA LYS A 158 -2.34 -9.03 17.29
C LYS A 158 -2.63 -9.26 15.81
N PHE A 159 -2.43 -8.23 14.99
CA PHE A 159 -2.76 -8.22 13.58
C PHE A 159 -1.62 -7.56 12.82
N ASP A 160 -1.16 -8.17 11.72
CA ASP A 160 -0.08 -7.59 10.92
C ASP A 160 -0.56 -6.39 10.07
N VAL A 161 -0.74 -5.24 10.73
CA VAL A 161 -1.28 -4.01 10.13
C VAL A 161 -0.22 -3.19 9.38
N ILE A 162 1.06 -3.35 9.71
CA ILE A 162 2.20 -2.64 9.10
C ILE A 162 2.78 -3.47 7.95
N GLY A 163 3.14 -4.73 8.21
CA GLY A 163 3.77 -5.62 7.23
C GLY A 163 2.79 -6.29 6.27
N ARG A 164 1.49 -6.36 6.62
CA ARG A 164 0.38 -6.82 5.76
C ARG A 164 0.64 -8.12 4.99
N GLY A 165 1.33 -9.06 5.61
CA GLY A 165 1.73 -10.33 4.98
C GLY A 165 2.76 -10.21 3.85
N ALA A 166 3.28 -9.02 3.52
CA ALA A 166 4.22 -8.87 2.43
C ALA A 166 5.54 -9.61 2.70
N PRO A 167 6.03 -10.39 1.72
CA PRO A 167 7.29 -11.12 1.84
C PRO A 167 8.52 -10.21 1.79
N HIS A 168 8.40 -9.06 1.11
CA HIS A 168 9.49 -8.10 0.91
C HIS A 168 9.03 -6.69 1.30
N MET A 169 9.93 -5.92 1.92
CA MET A 169 9.78 -4.48 2.13
C MET A 169 10.99 -3.79 1.51
N ILE A 170 10.73 -2.93 0.54
CA ILE A 170 11.73 -2.04 -0.04
C ILE A 170 11.79 -0.80 0.83
N VAL A 171 12.99 -0.42 1.25
CA VAL A 171 13.27 0.84 1.94
C VAL A 171 14.14 1.68 1.01
N ALA A 172 13.57 2.78 0.50
CA ALA A 172 14.35 3.81 -0.17
C ALA A 172 15.03 4.67 0.89
N TYR A 173 16.34 4.89 0.76
CA TYR A 173 17.12 5.66 1.71
C TYR A 173 18.19 6.50 1.02
N SER A 174 18.72 7.51 1.70
CA SER A 174 19.89 8.28 1.24
C SER A 174 20.89 8.51 2.36
N ASP A 175 22.04 9.10 2.01
CA ASP A 175 23.07 9.48 2.97
C ASP A 175 22.69 10.71 3.81
N GLY A 176 21.53 11.33 3.54
CA GLY A 176 21.10 12.59 4.16
C GLY A 176 21.76 13.82 3.51
N GLY A 177 21.26 15.01 3.83
CA GLY A 177 21.85 16.28 3.36
C GLY A 177 21.30 16.83 2.04
N ASP A 178 20.82 15.98 1.13
CA ASP A 178 20.24 16.43 -0.15
C ASP A 178 18.74 16.73 -0.01
N GLU A 179 18.35 17.97 -0.30
CA GLU A 179 16.96 18.46 -0.20
C GLU A 179 15.99 17.65 -1.08
N TRP A 180 16.47 17.15 -2.22
CA TRP A 180 15.67 16.49 -3.25
C TRP A 180 15.54 14.97 -3.09
N SER A 181 16.28 14.37 -2.14
CA SER A 181 16.27 12.91 -1.93
C SER A 181 14.86 12.34 -1.72
N HIS A 182 13.97 13.13 -1.12
CA HIS A 182 12.59 12.72 -0.90
C HIS A 182 11.83 12.52 -2.22
N ASP A 183 11.87 13.52 -3.09
CA ASP A 183 11.13 13.51 -4.36
C ASP A 183 11.70 12.46 -5.32
N ASP A 184 13.04 12.36 -5.38
CA ASP A 184 13.75 11.31 -6.13
C ASP A 184 13.33 9.91 -5.66
N GLY A 185 13.15 9.71 -4.35
CA GLY A 185 12.71 8.44 -3.77
C GLY A 185 11.26 8.11 -4.12
N CYS A 186 10.38 9.12 -4.09
CA CYS A 186 8.99 8.98 -4.50
C CYS A 186 8.88 8.58 -5.98
N ILE A 187 9.67 9.22 -6.85
CA ILE A 187 9.75 8.90 -8.28
C ILE A 187 10.22 7.45 -8.46
N MET A 188 11.34 7.09 -7.82
CA MET A 188 11.93 5.75 -7.95
C MET A 188 10.97 4.64 -7.51
N LEU A 189 10.33 4.78 -6.34
CA LEU A 189 9.39 3.78 -5.85
C LEU A 189 8.10 3.73 -6.67
N THR A 190 7.63 4.86 -7.22
CA THR A 190 6.48 4.86 -8.16
C THR A 190 6.82 4.08 -9.43
N GLN A 191 8.02 4.26 -9.98
CA GLN A 191 8.46 3.52 -11.17
C GLN A 191 8.59 2.01 -10.88
N ILE A 192 9.12 1.64 -9.71
CA ILE A 192 9.14 0.24 -9.26
C ILE A 192 7.71 -0.31 -9.11
N GLU A 193 6.79 0.44 -8.48
CA GLU A 193 5.39 0.04 -8.32
C GLU A 193 4.73 -0.22 -9.69
N MET A 194 4.89 0.69 -10.65
CA MET A 194 4.30 0.54 -11.99
C MET A 194 4.87 -0.67 -12.73
N TYR A 195 6.18 -0.89 -12.64
CA TYR A 195 6.82 -2.05 -13.26
C TYR A 195 6.45 -3.36 -12.55
N ALA A 196 6.26 -3.34 -11.23
CA ALA A 196 5.76 -4.47 -10.47
C ALA A 196 4.34 -4.87 -10.94
N VAL A 197 3.46 -3.88 -11.13
CA VAL A 197 2.09 -4.10 -11.61
C VAL A 197 2.08 -4.70 -13.01
N SER A 198 2.93 -4.23 -13.93
CA SER A 198 2.99 -4.79 -15.28
C SER A 198 3.45 -6.25 -15.31
N LYS A 199 4.18 -6.69 -14.27
CA LYS A 199 4.59 -8.09 -14.05
C LYS A 199 3.57 -8.90 -13.24
N GLY A 200 2.45 -8.30 -12.83
CA GLY A 200 1.43 -8.93 -12.00
C GLY A 200 1.83 -9.09 -10.53
N TYR A 201 2.89 -8.40 -10.08
CA TYR A 201 3.26 -8.33 -8.68
C TYR A 201 2.41 -7.31 -7.93
N GLY A 202 2.24 -7.52 -6.63
CA GLY A 202 1.50 -6.63 -5.75
C GLY A 202 2.44 -5.74 -4.95
N THR A 203 2.05 -4.49 -4.76
CA THR A 203 2.76 -3.56 -3.90
C THR A 203 1.81 -2.74 -3.03
N TYR A 204 2.33 -2.14 -1.95
CA TYR A 204 1.65 -1.05 -1.25
C TYR A 204 2.66 -0.11 -0.60
N TRP A 205 2.37 1.18 -0.65
CA TRP A 205 3.14 2.19 0.08
C TRP A 205 2.93 2.03 1.59
N CYS A 206 4.03 1.92 2.33
CA CYS A 206 4.02 1.63 3.76
C CYS A 206 4.52 2.83 4.59
N GLY A 207 3.67 3.85 4.71
CA GLY A 207 3.97 5.02 5.55
C GLY A 207 4.18 4.67 7.02
N PHE A 208 3.59 3.58 7.52
CA PHE A 208 3.85 3.10 8.88
C PHE A 208 5.30 2.61 9.06
N MET A 209 5.83 1.85 8.09
CA MET A 209 7.25 1.43 8.14
C MET A 209 8.18 2.64 8.05
N LYS A 210 7.90 3.59 7.15
CA LYS A 210 8.65 4.87 7.10
C LYS A 210 8.64 5.56 8.46
N GLY A 211 7.48 5.67 9.10
CA GLY A 211 7.32 6.24 10.44
C GLY A 211 8.14 5.51 11.51
N LEU A 212 8.20 4.17 11.46
CA LEU A 212 9.04 3.38 12.37
C LEU A 212 10.54 3.62 12.14
N LEU A 213 10.96 3.85 10.89
CA LEU A 213 12.36 4.04 10.50
C LEU A 213 12.84 5.49 10.56
N THR A 214 11.96 6.45 10.85
CA THR A 214 12.30 7.88 10.91
C THR A 214 13.07 8.29 12.17
N PRO A 215 12.74 7.79 13.39
CA PRO A 215 13.45 8.18 14.60
C PRO A 215 14.96 7.87 14.57
N PRO A 216 15.81 8.67 15.23
CA PRO A 216 17.24 8.42 15.31
C PRO A 216 17.57 7.00 15.80
N GLY A 217 18.52 6.35 15.14
CA GLY A 217 18.97 4.99 15.47
C GLY A 217 18.08 3.86 14.95
N ALA A 218 16.87 4.12 14.43
CA ALA A 218 16.01 3.06 13.88
C ALA A 218 16.66 2.38 12.66
N MET A 219 17.33 3.15 11.80
CA MET A 219 18.06 2.64 10.64
C MET A 219 19.28 1.79 11.00
N ASP A 220 19.82 1.91 12.23
CA ASP A 220 20.95 1.10 12.70
C ASP A 220 20.55 -0.38 12.81
N LEU A 221 19.27 -0.68 13.06
CA LEU A 221 18.73 -2.06 13.09
C LEU A 221 18.77 -2.75 11.72
N LEU A 222 18.96 -1.98 10.66
CA LEU A 222 19.18 -2.42 9.28
C LEU A 222 20.65 -2.37 8.87
N GLY A 223 21.56 -1.98 9.77
CA GLY A 223 22.97 -1.73 9.44
C GLY A 223 23.18 -0.44 8.64
N LEU A 224 22.18 0.45 8.57
CA LEU A 224 22.18 1.68 7.78
C LEU A 224 22.36 2.91 8.67
N LYS A 225 23.37 2.85 9.54
CA LYS A 225 23.64 3.93 10.50
C LYS A 225 23.91 5.26 9.81
N GLY A 226 23.26 6.32 10.30
CA GLY A 226 23.36 7.68 9.75
C GLY A 226 22.66 7.87 8.41
N LYS A 227 21.99 6.85 7.86
CA LYS A 227 21.18 6.98 6.64
C LYS A 227 19.77 7.45 6.98
N LYS A 228 19.14 8.13 6.04
CA LYS A 228 17.76 8.63 6.17
C LYS A 228 16.82 7.73 5.38
N CYS A 229 15.81 7.17 6.04
CA CYS A 229 14.68 6.54 5.35
C CYS A 229 13.88 7.61 4.60
N ILE A 230 13.64 7.39 3.31
CA ILE A 230 12.83 8.26 2.46
C ILE A 230 11.40 7.75 2.44
N GLU A 231 11.20 6.53 1.95
CA GLU A 231 9.90 5.90 1.74
C GLU A 231 10.01 4.38 1.79
N CYS A 232 8.88 3.70 1.99
CA CYS A 232 8.83 2.24 2.09
C CYS A 232 7.72 1.66 1.20
N LEU A 233 8.02 0.56 0.52
CA LEU A 233 7.10 -0.13 -0.38
C LEU A 233 7.08 -1.64 -0.05
N GLY A 234 5.95 -2.15 0.40
CA GLY A 234 5.74 -3.60 0.52
C GLY A 234 5.58 -4.22 -0.86
N LEU A 235 6.08 -5.45 -1.05
CA LEU A 235 6.14 -6.13 -2.34
C LEU A 235 5.95 -7.65 -2.17
N GLY A 236 5.25 -8.29 -3.10
CA GLY A 236 5.11 -9.74 -3.16
C GLY A 236 4.19 -10.23 -4.28
N ILE A 237 3.97 -11.54 -4.33
CA ILE A 237 2.96 -12.14 -5.21
C ILE A 237 1.58 -11.93 -4.57
N PRO A 238 0.63 -11.26 -5.26
CA PRO A 238 -0.67 -10.95 -4.69
C PRO A 238 -1.52 -12.22 -4.47
N ASP A 239 -2.23 -12.28 -3.35
CA ASP A 239 -3.31 -13.26 -3.10
C ASP A 239 -4.69 -12.70 -3.52
N THR A 240 -4.72 -11.44 -3.95
CA THR A 240 -5.93 -10.73 -4.31
C THR A 240 -5.98 -10.47 -5.82
N HIS A 241 -7.15 -10.68 -6.42
CA HIS A 241 -7.43 -10.34 -7.81
C HIS A 241 -8.51 -9.26 -7.86
N TYR A 242 -8.14 -8.07 -8.34
CA TYR A 242 -9.07 -6.99 -8.63
C TYR A 242 -9.66 -7.20 -10.03
N VAL A 243 -10.94 -6.88 -10.21
CA VAL A 243 -11.67 -7.16 -11.46
C VAL A 243 -12.43 -5.95 -12.00
N ASN A 244 -12.68 -4.94 -11.15
CA ASN A 244 -13.30 -3.68 -11.58
C ASN A 244 -12.39 -2.48 -11.34
N MET A 245 -12.42 -1.53 -12.26
CA MET A 245 -11.85 -0.20 -12.12
C MET A 245 -12.52 0.57 -10.98
N ILE A 246 -11.75 1.46 -10.37
CA ILE A 246 -12.27 2.46 -9.44
C ILE A 246 -12.27 3.79 -10.17
N GLN A 247 -13.47 4.37 -10.32
CA GLN A 247 -13.59 5.74 -10.77
C GLN A 247 -13.15 6.69 -9.66
N ARG A 248 -12.32 7.67 -10.01
CA ARG A 248 -11.82 8.73 -9.14
C ARG A 248 -12.29 10.06 -9.69
N GLU A 249 -12.44 11.04 -8.81
CA GLU A 249 -12.66 12.43 -9.22
C GLU A 249 -11.45 12.93 -10.00
N GLN A 250 -11.70 13.75 -11.03
CA GLN A 250 -10.63 14.37 -11.79
C GLN A 250 -9.90 15.40 -10.93
N THR A 251 -8.58 15.49 -11.09
CA THR A 251 -7.78 16.54 -10.46
C THR A 251 -8.22 17.91 -10.99
N GLU A 252 -8.38 18.88 -10.09
CA GLU A 252 -8.64 20.26 -10.46
C GLU A 252 -7.42 20.83 -11.20
N VAL A 253 -7.64 21.41 -12.39
CA VAL A 253 -6.59 22.03 -13.21
C VAL A 253 -6.92 23.50 -13.40
N THR A 254 -6.08 24.38 -12.85
CA THR A 254 -6.17 25.82 -13.05
C THR A 254 -5.24 26.25 -14.18
N TYR A 255 -5.80 26.81 -15.24
CA TYR A 255 -5.04 27.42 -16.33
C TYR A 255 -4.88 28.92 -16.05
N ILE A 256 -3.64 29.34 -15.79
CA ILE A 256 -3.28 30.76 -15.60
C ILE A 256 -2.63 31.22 -16.90
N ASN A 257 -3.35 32.08 -17.63
CA ASN A 257 -2.89 32.68 -18.88
C ASN A 257 -2.24 34.05 -18.63
#